data_AF-A0A7G9R4N3-F1
#
_entry.id   AF-A0A7G9R4N3-F1
#
_cell.length_a   1.000
_cell.length_b   1.000
_cell.length_c   1.000
_cell.angle_alpha   90.00
_cell.angle_beta   90.00
_cell.angle_gamma   90.00
#
_symmetry.space_group_name_H-M   'P 1'
#
loop_
_entity.id
_entity.type
_entity.pdbx_description
1 polymer ?
#
loop_
_entity_poly.entity_id
_entity_poly.type
_entity_poly.pdbx_seq_one_letter_code
_entity_poly.pdbx_strand_id
1 'polypeptide(L)'
;MTAASGGRRPDASMTLIRTMLERPLDPGYQAAADRRAAAGLPRSTSLRAPRLLLATLVMGLAVGVAAANLTASNTPRSTARKDLVREIEAGRAQADRLTAQAQRLQAQVAALEAEQLASVGADTTRSQEISEAVGAVPLTGPGLVLTLDDSPEADSADATTSDQADEQRILARDLQYVVNALWQSGAEAVSINGNRLTSVSAIRFAGSALIVDYRPLARPYVVTALGDPQELPGRFADGVGGSYVSALHSNFGIRADTEVSDDLRVPAAVGLTTRYATPLDTGVSPTSGATSDPEDPSS
;
A
#
# COMPACT_ATOMS: atom_id res chain seq x y z
N MET A 1 -37.58 -79.04 -1.67
CA MET A 1 -38.98 -78.68 -1.92
C MET A 1 -39.34 -77.61 -0.89
N THR A 2 -39.58 -76.33 -1.17
CA THR A 2 -39.59 -75.52 -2.39
C THR A 2 -39.70 -74.09 -1.88
N ALA A 3 -38.86 -73.18 -2.39
CA ALA A 3 -38.98 -71.75 -2.15
C ALA A 3 -40.27 -71.22 -2.79
N ALA A 4 -40.98 -70.31 -2.12
CA ALA A 4 -42.04 -69.53 -2.73
C ALA A 4 -41.73 -68.04 -2.54
N SER A 5 -41.17 -67.46 -3.58
CA SER A 5 -40.96 -66.02 -3.74
C SER A 5 -42.32 -65.30 -3.88
N GLY A 6 -42.76 -64.61 -2.84
CA GLY A 6 -43.91 -63.72 -2.90
C GLY A 6 -43.53 -62.41 -3.58
N GLY A 7 -44.01 -62.20 -4.81
CA GLY A 7 -43.85 -60.94 -5.54
C GLY A 7 -44.47 -59.77 -4.76
N ARG A 8 -43.78 -58.61 -4.74
CA ARG A 8 -44.33 -57.37 -4.19
C ARG A 8 -45.62 -57.03 -4.94
N ARG A 9 -46.71 -56.88 -4.19
CA ARG A 9 -47.98 -56.44 -4.76
C ARG A 9 -47.86 -54.97 -5.21
N PRO A 10 -48.30 -54.60 -6.43
CA PRO A 10 -48.18 -53.23 -6.97
C PRO A 10 -48.96 -52.16 -6.20
N ASP A 11 -49.90 -52.56 -5.35
CA ASP A 11 -50.81 -51.72 -4.57
C ASP A 11 -50.27 -51.36 -3.16
N ALA A 12 -49.15 -51.95 -2.75
CA ALA A 12 -48.51 -51.66 -1.45
C ALA A 12 -48.00 -50.20 -1.36
N SER A 13 -47.59 -49.61 -2.49
CA SER A 13 -47.18 -48.21 -2.56
C SER A 13 -48.38 -47.24 -2.47
N MET A 14 -49.54 -47.62 -3.02
CA MET A 14 -50.77 -46.84 -2.96
C MET A 14 -51.34 -46.77 -1.53
N THR A 15 -51.20 -47.84 -0.75
CA THR A 15 -51.63 -47.87 0.66
C THR A 15 -50.74 -47.01 1.55
N LEU A 16 -49.42 -46.95 1.30
CA LEU A 16 -48.51 -46.06 2.03
C LEU A 16 -48.81 -44.58 1.79
N ILE A 17 -49.01 -44.18 0.53
CA ILE A 17 -49.37 -42.79 0.19
C ILE A 17 -50.74 -42.43 0.77
N ARG A 18 -51.72 -43.34 0.69
CA ARG A 18 -53.05 -43.12 1.26
C ARG A 18 -53.03 -42.98 2.78
N THR A 19 -52.21 -43.78 3.46
CA THR A 19 -52.04 -43.69 4.92
C THR A 19 -51.39 -42.37 5.33
N MET A 20 -50.45 -41.86 4.53
CA MET A 20 -49.79 -40.58 4.77
C MET A 20 -50.71 -39.37 4.51
N LEU A 21 -51.63 -39.48 3.53
CA LEU A 21 -52.64 -38.43 3.26
C LEU A 21 -53.81 -38.44 4.26
N GLU A 22 -54.25 -39.61 4.74
CA GLU A 22 -55.41 -39.73 5.63
C GLU A 22 -55.04 -39.57 7.12
N ARG A 23 -53.78 -39.85 7.50
CA ARG A 23 -53.24 -39.61 8.85
C ARG A 23 -51.93 -38.81 8.78
N PRO A 24 -52.00 -37.51 8.49
CA PRO A 24 -50.80 -36.66 8.36
C PRO A 24 -50.11 -36.36 9.69
N LEU A 25 -50.70 -36.75 10.83
CA LEU A 25 -50.16 -36.51 12.17
C LEU A 25 -49.72 -37.83 12.81
N ASP A 26 -48.43 -37.89 13.15
CA ASP A 26 -47.80 -38.98 13.88
C ASP A 26 -48.56 -39.26 15.20
N PRO A 27 -48.87 -40.53 15.55
CA PRO A 27 -49.44 -40.91 16.84
C PRO A 27 -48.75 -40.28 18.06
N GLY A 28 -47.44 -40.01 17.98
CA GLY A 28 -46.69 -39.32 19.04
C GLY A 28 -47.20 -37.90 19.34
N TYR A 29 -47.71 -37.18 18.33
CA TYR A 29 -48.26 -35.84 18.48
C TYR A 29 -49.63 -35.86 19.18
N GLN A 30 -50.47 -36.84 18.86
CA GLN A 30 -51.78 -37.02 19.50
C GLN A 30 -51.62 -37.38 20.98
N ALA A 31 -50.73 -38.34 21.29
CA ALA A 31 -50.43 -38.72 22.68
C ALA A 31 -49.82 -37.58 23.51
N ALA A 32 -49.08 -36.65 22.89
CA ALA A 32 -48.58 -35.46 23.56
C ALA A 32 -49.68 -34.42 23.83
N ALA A 33 -50.64 -34.27 22.91
CA ALA A 33 -51.79 -33.38 23.08
C ALA A 33 -52.74 -33.86 24.19
N ASP A 34 -53.02 -35.17 24.23
CA ASP A 34 -53.90 -35.78 25.23
C ASP A 34 -53.31 -35.72 26.65
N ARG A 35 -51.99 -35.96 26.79
CA ARG A 35 -51.27 -35.77 28.06
C ARG A 35 -51.36 -34.34 28.60
N ARG A 36 -51.37 -33.35 27.70
CA ARG A 36 -51.48 -31.93 28.06
C ARG A 36 -52.89 -31.56 28.51
N ALA A 37 -53.90 -32.11 27.83
CA ALA A 37 -55.30 -31.94 28.18
C ALA A 37 -55.62 -32.60 29.54
N ALA A 38 -55.08 -33.80 29.79
CA ALA A 38 -55.20 -34.48 31.07
C ALA A 38 -54.52 -33.72 32.23
N ALA A 39 -53.48 -32.94 31.95
CA ALA A 39 -52.78 -32.09 32.92
C ALA A 39 -53.47 -30.73 33.18
N GLY A 40 -54.65 -30.47 32.60
CA GLY A 40 -55.41 -29.22 32.79
C GLY A 40 -54.78 -27.98 32.17
N LEU A 41 -53.77 -28.16 31.30
CA LEU A 41 -53.08 -27.07 30.62
C LEU A 41 -53.91 -26.59 29.41
N PRO A 42 -53.88 -25.29 29.07
CA PRO A 42 -54.63 -24.76 27.92
C PRO A 42 -54.17 -25.44 26.62
N ARG A 43 -55.13 -25.66 25.69
CA ARG A 43 -54.87 -26.23 24.35
C ARG A 43 -53.70 -25.49 23.68
N SER A 44 -52.82 -26.23 23.02
CA SER A 44 -51.67 -25.65 22.31
C SER A 44 -52.15 -24.52 21.39
N THR A 45 -51.63 -23.31 21.60
CA THR A 45 -51.95 -22.12 20.82
C THR A 45 -51.64 -22.37 19.34
N SER A 46 -52.66 -22.28 18.49
CA SER A 46 -52.45 -22.32 17.04
C SER A 46 -51.55 -21.17 16.59
N LEU A 47 -50.88 -21.32 15.43
CA LEU A 47 -50.10 -20.22 14.81
C LEU A 47 -50.92 -18.93 14.55
N ARG A 48 -52.26 -18.98 14.71
CA ARG A 48 -53.17 -17.84 14.55
C ARG A 48 -53.50 -17.13 15.87
N ALA A 49 -52.88 -17.52 16.99
CA ALA A 49 -53.12 -16.84 18.27
C ALA A 49 -52.65 -15.37 18.19
N PRO A 50 -53.49 -14.38 18.56
CA PRO A 50 -53.16 -12.96 18.41
C PRO A 50 -51.90 -12.54 19.20
N ARG A 51 -51.60 -13.26 20.30
CA ARG A 51 -50.37 -13.07 21.09
C ARG A 51 -49.11 -13.45 20.34
N LEU A 52 -49.15 -14.51 19.52
CA LEU A 52 -47.99 -14.96 18.75
C LEU A 52 -47.73 -14.02 17.58
N LEU A 53 -48.77 -13.57 16.89
CA LEU A 53 -48.66 -12.52 15.86
C LEU A 53 -48.06 -11.22 16.43
N LEU A 54 -48.56 -10.76 17.57
CA LEU A 54 -48.02 -9.59 18.25
C LEU A 54 -46.55 -9.78 18.64
N ALA A 55 -46.19 -10.94 19.19
CA ALA A 55 -44.80 -11.24 19.55
C ALA A 55 -43.88 -11.24 18.32
N THR A 56 -44.30 -11.84 17.20
CA THR A 56 -43.51 -11.82 15.95
C THR A 56 -43.38 -10.42 15.36
N LEU A 57 -44.42 -9.60 15.44
CA LEU A 57 -44.39 -8.21 14.99
C LEU A 57 -43.41 -7.38 15.82
N VAL A 58 -43.46 -7.51 17.15
CA VAL A 58 -42.54 -6.82 18.07
C VAL A 58 -41.10 -7.29 17.86
N MET A 59 -40.88 -8.59 17.68
CA MET A 59 -39.55 -9.13 17.38
C MET A 59 -39.03 -8.62 16.02
N GLY A 60 -39.87 -8.59 14.99
CA GLY A 60 -39.53 -8.04 13.68
C GLY A 60 -39.21 -6.55 13.74
N LEU A 61 -39.96 -5.77 14.52
CA LEU A 61 -39.68 -4.36 14.76
C LEU A 61 -38.36 -4.17 15.51
N ALA A 62 -38.10 -4.97 16.55
CA ALA A 62 -36.86 -4.91 17.31
C ALA A 62 -35.64 -5.25 16.44
N VAL A 63 -35.73 -6.30 15.63
CA VAL A 63 -34.69 -6.67 14.66
C VAL A 63 -34.53 -5.58 13.59
N GLY A 64 -35.62 -5.01 13.08
CA GLY A 64 -35.59 -3.91 12.12
C GLY A 64 -34.92 -2.66 12.67
N VAL A 65 -35.23 -2.26 13.91
CA VAL A 65 -34.60 -1.13 14.61
C VAL A 65 -33.12 -1.42 14.89
N ALA A 66 -32.77 -2.65 15.29
CA ALA A 66 -31.38 -3.04 15.51
C ALA A 66 -30.58 -2.99 14.19
N ALA A 67 -31.14 -3.51 13.09
CA ALA A 67 -30.52 -3.47 11.77
C ALA A 67 -30.37 -2.02 11.26
N ALA A 68 -31.38 -1.17 11.45
CA ALA A 68 -31.33 0.24 11.08
C ALA A 68 -30.27 1.00 11.88
N ASN A 69 -30.18 0.80 13.20
CA ASN A 69 -29.16 1.42 14.04
C ASN A 69 -27.75 0.96 13.69
N LEU A 70 -27.55 -0.33 13.41
CA LEU A 70 -26.26 -0.86 12.96
C LEU A 70 -25.83 -0.23 11.63
N THR A 71 -26.74 -0.13 10.66
CA THR A 71 -26.44 0.46 9.35
C THR A 71 -26.23 1.98 9.42
N ALA A 72 -27.05 2.68 10.23
CA ALA A 72 -26.93 4.11 10.46
C ALA A 72 -25.60 4.46 11.16
N SER A 73 -25.14 3.66 12.12
CA SER A 73 -23.87 3.89 12.82
C SER A 73 -22.62 3.78 11.92
N ASN A 74 -22.69 2.97 10.86
CA ASN A 74 -21.62 2.82 9.87
C ASN A 74 -21.53 4.01 8.90
N THR A 75 -22.63 4.75 8.71
CA THR A 75 -22.71 5.81 7.68
C THR A 75 -21.86 7.04 8.05
N PRO A 76 -21.98 7.67 9.24
CA PRO A 76 -21.12 8.81 9.62
C PRO A 76 -19.63 8.44 9.70
N ARG A 77 -19.30 7.24 10.19
CA ARG A 77 -17.92 6.74 10.25
C ARG A 77 -17.32 6.52 8.86
N SER A 78 -18.11 6.00 7.92
CA SER A 78 -17.68 5.84 6.53
C SER A 78 -17.45 7.19 5.84
N THR A 79 -18.34 8.17 6.05
CA THR A 79 -18.18 9.52 5.49
C THR A 79 -16.96 10.22 6.07
N ALA A 80 -16.79 10.22 7.40
CA ALA A 80 -15.61 10.80 8.04
C ALA A 80 -14.30 10.15 7.54
N ARG A 81 -14.27 8.81 7.40
CA ARG A 81 -13.12 8.11 6.83
C ARG A 81 -12.84 8.56 5.39
N LYS A 82 -13.86 8.70 4.55
CA LYS A 82 -13.72 9.20 3.18
C LYS A 82 -13.20 10.64 3.14
N ASP A 83 -13.64 11.49 4.05
CA ASP A 83 -13.18 12.88 4.16
C ASP A 83 -11.69 12.93 4.54
N LEU A 84 -11.27 12.14 5.53
CA LEU A 84 -9.87 12.01 5.91
C LEU A 84 -9.00 11.46 4.76
N VAL A 85 -9.47 10.43 4.05
CA VAL A 85 -8.74 9.90 2.88
C VAL A 85 -8.56 10.98 1.82
N ARG A 86 -9.61 11.76 1.52
CA ARG A 86 -9.52 12.88 0.57
C ARG A 86 -8.55 13.97 1.03
N GLU A 87 -8.54 14.30 2.32
CA GLU A 87 -7.60 15.28 2.87
C GLU A 87 -6.16 14.80 2.77
N ILE A 88 -5.89 13.52 3.06
CA ILE A 88 -4.58 12.91 2.91
C ILE A 88 -4.13 12.91 1.44
N GLU A 89 -5.01 12.52 0.52
CA GLU A 89 -4.73 12.54 -0.93
C GLU A 89 -4.44 13.95 -1.43
N ALA A 90 -5.21 14.96 -0.98
CA ALA A 90 -4.97 16.36 -1.32
C ALA A 90 -3.64 16.87 -0.77
N GLY A 91 -3.31 16.54 0.48
CA GLY A 91 -2.02 16.88 1.10
C GLY A 91 -0.85 16.25 0.36
N ARG A 92 -0.99 14.99 -0.06
CA ARG A 92 0.02 14.29 -0.87
C ARG A 92 0.20 14.95 -2.24
N ALA A 93 -0.88 15.25 -2.94
CA ALA A 93 -0.83 15.93 -4.22
C ALA A 93 -0.16 17.32 -4.11
N GLN A 94 -0.40 18.03 -3.01
CA GLN A 94 0.28 19.29 -2.73
C GLN A 94 1.79 19.10 -2.49
N ALA A 95 2.18 18.10 -1.70
CA ALA A 95 3.59 17.78 -1.47
C ALA A 95 4.29 17.45 -2.80
N ASP A 96 3.68 16.61 -3.64
CA ASP A 96 4.22 16.23 -4.95
C ASP A 96 4.37 17.43 -5.88
N ARG A 97 3.39 18.35 -5.88
CA ARG A 97 3.46 19.60 -6.64
C ARG A 97 4.60 20.50 -6.16
N LEU A 98 4.80 20.62 -4.85
CA LEU A 98 5.88 21.42 -4.28
C LEU A 98 7.25 20.82 -4.59
N THR A 99 7.40 19.49 -4.52
CA THR A 99 8.62 18.79 -4.94
C THR A 99 8.93 19.05 -6.41
N ALA A 100 7.94 18.90 -7.30
CA ALA A 100 8.12 19.17 -8.72
C ALA A 100 8.44 20.66 -9.00
N GLN A 101 7.91 21.58 -8.19
CA GLN A 101 8.27 22.99 -8.26
C GLN A 101 9.71 23.24 -7.79
N ALA A 102 10.13 22.65 -6.68
CA ALA A 102 11.49 22.75 -6.17
C ALA A 102 12.51 22.22 -7.17
N GLN A 103 12.26 21.04 -7.76
CA GLN A 103 13.11 20.48 -8.81
C GLN A 103 13.21 21.37 -10.04
N ARG A 104 12.09 21.97 -10.48
CA ARG A 104 12.08 22.91 -11.61
C ARG A 104 12.85 24.20 -11.30
N LEU A 105 12.74 24.72 -10.08
CA LEU A 105 13.47 25.91 -9.65
C LEU A 105 14.97 25.62 -9.53
N GLN A 106 15.36 24.48 -8.96
CA GLN A 106 16.75 24.03 -8.92
C GLN A 106 17.34 23.89 -10.33
N ALA A 107 16.60 23.30 -11.27
CA ALA A 107 17.05 23.21 -12.65
C ALA A 107 17.23 24.58 -13.33
N GLN A 108 16.35 25.55 -13.02
CA GLN A 108 16.49 26.93 -13.51
C GLN A 108 17.73 27.62 -12.92
N VAL A 109 17.98 27.45 -11.61
CA VAL A 109 19.17 27.99 -10.95
C VAL A 109 20.44 27.40 -11.59
N ALA A 110 20.51 26.08 -11.75
CA ALA A 110 21.65 25.41 -12.37
C ALA A 110 21.90 25.89 -13.82
N ALA A 111 20.83 26.11 -14.59
CA ALA A 111 20.95 26.62 -15.95
C ALA A 111 21.49 28.07 -16.00
N LEU A 112 21.00 28.94 -15.11
CA LEU A 112 21.46 30.33 -15.00
C LEU A 112 22.92 30.40 -14.53
N GLU A 113 23.30 29.58 -13.55
CA GLU A 113 24.68 29.47 -13.09
C GLU A 113 25.62 29.01 -14.21
N ALA A 114 25.21 28.00 -14.98
CA ALA A 114 25.98 27.51 -16.13
C ALA A 114 26.15 28.59 -17.21
N GLU A 115 25.12 29.36 -17.52
CA GLU A 115 25.17 30.48 -18.48
C GLU A 115 26.15 31.57 -18.01
N GLN A 116 26.07 31.97 -16.73
CA GLN A 116 26.96 32.96 -16.15
C GLN A 116 28.42 32.48 -16.16
N LEU A 117 28.68 31.24 -15.76
CA LEU A 117 30.02 30.66 -15.75
C LEU A 117 30.60 30.53 -17.17
N ALA A 118 29.79 30.14 -18.15
CA ALA A 118 30.19 30.10 -19.55
C ALA A 118 30.57 31.48 -20.09
N SER A 119 29.85 32.53 -19.68
CA SER A 119 30.12 33.92 -20.12
C SER A 119 31.49 34.45 -19.66
N VAL A 120 32.02 33.91 -18.56
CA VAL A 120 33.35 34.26 -18.01
C VAL A 120 34.43 33.22 -18.32
N GLY A 121 34.11 32.20 -19.14
CA GLY A 121 35.04 31.14 -19.52
C GLY A 121 35.49 30.25 -18.36
N ALA A 122 34.69 30.13 -17.30
CA ALA A 122 35.01 29.29 -16.16
C ALA A 122 34.84 27.79 -16.50
N ASP A 123 35.76 26.96 -16.02
CA ASP A 123 35.63 25.51 -16.10
C ASP A 123 34.55 25.04 -15.11
N THR A 124 33.45 24.51 -15.65
CA THR A 124 32.29 24.05 -14.88
C THR A 124 32.27 22.54 -14.66
N THR A 125 33.22 21.80 -15.25
CA THR A 125 33.27 20.33 -15.22
C THR A 125 33.25 19.82 -13.78
N ARG A 126 34.07 20.42 -12.91
CA ARG A 126 34.14 20.01 -11.52
C ARG A 126 32.86 20.29 -10.73
N SER A 127 32.18 21.40 -11.04
CA SER A 127 30.91 21.74 -10.39
C SER A 127 29.83 20.74 -10.78
N GLN A 128 29.76 20.38 -12.07
CA GLN A 128 28.83 19.38 -12.59
C GLN A 128 29.06 18.01 -11.94
N GLU A 129 30.30 17.51 -11.90
CA GLU A 129 30.64 16.25 -11.23
C GLU A 129 30.19 16.22 -9.76
N ILE A 130 30.40 17.33 -9.04
CA ILE A 130 29.95 17.44 -7.64
C ILE A 130 28.42 17.44 -7.57
N SER A 131 27.75 18.22 -8.42
CA SER A 131 26.29 18.25 -8.49
C SER A 131 25.68 16.88 -8.77
N GLU A 132 26.29 16.10 -9.66
CA GLU A 132 25.87 14.73 -9.96
C GLU A 132 26.08 13.80 -8.76
N ALA A 133 27.26 13.85 -8.14
CA ALA A 133 27.64 13.02 -6.99
C ALA A 133 26.77 13.28 -5.76
N VAL A 134 26.40 14.54 -5.49
CA VAL A 134 25.50 14.88 -4.37
C VAL A 134 24.02 14.75 -4.74
N GLY A 135 23.70 14.46 -6.01
CA GLY A 135 22.33 14.32 -6.50
C GLY A 135 21.57 15.64 -6.67
N ALA A 136 22.26 16.77 -6.82
CA ALA A 136 21.65 18.09 -7.05
C ALA A 136 21.00 18.23 -8.44
N VAL A 137 21.41 17.41 -9.39
CA VAL A 137 20.87 17.37 -10.76
C VAL A 137 20.24 16.02 -11.06
N PRO A 138 19.23 15.97 -11.94
CA PRO A 138 18.70 14.70 -12.42
C PRO A 138 19.74 13.96 -13.25
N LEU A 139 19.75 12.64 -13.14
CA LEU A 139 20.62 11.75 -13.91
C LEU A 139 19.78 10.87 -14.82
N THR A 140 20.30 10.57 -16.00
CA THR A 140 19.68 9.66 -16.96
C THR A 140 20.74 8.70 -17.48
N GLY A 141 20.41 7.42 -17.58
CA GLY A 141 21.33 6.41 -18.06
C GLY A 141 20.80 5.00 -17.88
N PRO A 142 21.63 4.00 -18.20
CA PRO A 142 21.29 2.60 -18.01
C PRO A 142 21.16 2.23 -16.54
N GLY A 143 20.44 1.15 -16.28
CA GLY A 143 20.39 0.55 -14.95
C GLY A 143 19.26 -0.45 -14.77
N LEU A 144 18.75 -0.48 -13.54
CA LEU A 144 17.80 -1.47 -13.05
C LEU A 144 16.62 -0.82 -12.35
N VAL A 145 15.43 -1.34 -12.61
CA VAL A 145 14.20 -1.08 -11.85
C VAL A 145 13.82 -2.34 -11.10
N LEU A 146 13.75 -2.23 -9.77
CA LEU A 146 13.26 -3.28 -8.89
C LEU A 146 11.91 -2.84 -8.30
N THR A 147 10.85 -3.53 -8.69
CA THR A 147 9.50 -3.30 -8.19
C THR A 147 9.19 -4.31 -7.10
N LEU A 148 8.96 -3.82 -5.88
CA LEU A 148 8.63 -4.65 -4.73
C LEU A 148 7.21 -4.37 -4.25
N ASP A 149 6.40 -5.39 -4.00
CA ASP A 149 5.05 -5.26 -3.47
C ASP A 149 4.78 -6.33 -2.41
N ASP A 150 3.85 -6.01 -1.51
CA ASP A 150 3.47 -6.93 -0.44
C ASP A 150 2.92 -8.25 -1.01
N SER A 151 2.97 -9.28 -0.17
CA SER A 151 2.34 -10.55 -0.49
C SER A 151 0.84 -10.35 -0.75
N PRO A 152 0.24 -11.05 -1.74
CA PRO A 152 -1.21 -11.06 -1.92
C PRO A 152 -1.97 -11.50 -0.65
N GLU A 153 -1.31 -12.27 0.22
CA GLU A 153 -1.88 -12.78 1.48
C GLU A 153 -1.82 -11.75 2.61
N ALA A 154 -1.04 -10.66 2.47
CA ALA A 154 -0.85 -9.64 3.52
C ALA A 154 -2.13 -8.90 3.92
N ASP A 155 -3.13 -8.88 3.02
CA ASP A 155 -4.44 -8.27 3.24
C ASP A 155 -5.55 -9.32 3.48
N SER A 156 -5.19 -10.61 3.60
CA SER A 156 -6.14 -11.71 3.80
C SER A 156 -6.59 -11.81 5.26
N ALA A 157 -7.87 -12.10 5.46
CA ALA A 157 -8.47 -12.28 6.80
C ALA A 157 -7.91 -13.50 7.58
N ASP A 158 -7.16 -14.37 6.90
CA ASP A 158 -6.50 -15.54 7.46
C ASP A 158 -5.14 -15.24 8.11
N ALA A 159 -4.68 -13.98 8.13
CA ALA A 159 -3.53 -13.59 8.94
C ALA A 159 -3.88 -13.75 10.44
N THR A 160 -3.59 -14.94 10.97
CA THR A 160 -4.03 -15.38 12.31
C THR A 160 -3.34 -14.63 13.46
N THR A 161 -2.23 -13.94 13.18
CA THR A 161 -1.48 -13.11 14.13
C THR A 161 -1.01 -11.81 13.47
N SER A 162 -0.84 -10.75 14.28
CA SER A 162 -0.27 -9.47 13.81
C SER A 162 1.12 -9.63 13.22
N ASP A 163 1.90 -10.55 13.78
CA ASP A 163 3.31 -10.74 13.42
C ASP A 163 3.44 -11.38 12.03
N GLN A 164 2.57 -12.32 11.66
CA GLN A 164 2.52 -12.88 10.30
C GLN A 164 2.11 -11.83 9.25
N ALA A 165 1.18 -10.95 9.58
CA ALA A 165 0.74 -9.89 8.66
C ALA A 165 1.86 -8.88 8.38
N ASP A 166 2.69 -8.59 9.38
CA ASP A 166 3.83 -7.67 9.22
C ASP A 166 5.00 -8.34 8.48
N GLU A 167 5.20 -9.65 8.63
CA GLU A 167 6.19 -10.43 7.87
C GLU A 167 5.87 -10.50 6.37
N GLN A 168 4.59 -10.47 6.00
CA GLN A 168 4.10 -10.51 4.62
C GLN A 168 4.08 -9.12 3.93
N ARG A 169 4.52 -8.07 4.63
CA ARG A 169 4.62 -6.70 4.13
C ARG A 169 6.06 -6.25 4.05
N ILE A 170 6.32 -5.33 3.13
CA ILE A 170 7.64 -4.73 3.02
C ILE A 170 7.87 -3.74 4.15
N LEU A 171 8.99 -3.93 4.86
CA LEU A 171 9.41 -3.07 5.96
C LEU A 171 10.41 -2.01 5.48
N ALA A 172 10.51 -0.92 6.24
CA ALA A 172 11.52 0.10 6.00
C ALA A 172 12.95 -0.47 6.01
N ARG A 173 13.22 -1.48 6.85
CA ARG A 173 14.52 -2.16 6.92
C ARG A 173 14.82 -2.94 5.63
N ASP A 174 13.82 -3.49 4.97
CA ASP A 174 14.00 -4.24 3.72
C ASP A 174 14.45 -3.30 2.61
N LEU A 175 13.76 -2.16 2.45
CA LEU A 175 14.16 -1.14 1.49
C LEU A 175 15.54 -0.55 1.79
N GLN A 176 15.88 -0.32 3.07
CA GLN A 176 17.24 0.09 3.46
C GLN A 176 18.28 -0.95 3.01
N TYR A 177 18.01 -2.24 3.24
CA TYR A 177 18.92 -3.31 2.87
C TYR A 177 19.09 -3.39 1.35
N VAL A 178 17.99 -3.37 0.60
CA VAL A 178 17.97 -3.41 -0.87
C VAL A 178 18.74 -2.22 -1.46
N VAL A 179 18.48 -1.00 -0.97
CA VAL A 179 19.18 0.21 -1.44
C VAL A 179 20.68 0.12 -1.16
N ASN A 180 21.07 -0.29 0.05
CA ASN A 180 22.49 -0.43 0.38
C ASN A 180 23.16 -1.53 -0.46
N ALA A 181 22.45 -2.61 -0.77
CA ALA A 181 22.94 -3.64 -1.67
C ALA A 181 23.11 -3.11 -3.10
N LEU A 182 22.18 -2.30 -3.61
CA LEU A 182 22.33 -1.65 -4.93
C LEU A 182 23.57 -0.74 -4.97
N TRP A 183 23.78 0.08 -3.94
CA TRP A 183 25.01 0.89 -3.81
C TRP A 183 26.26 0.01 -3.78
N GLN A 184 26.23 -1.09 -3.02
CA GLN A 184 27.33 -2.06 -2.97
C GLN A 184 27.60 -2.73 -4.32
N SER A 185 26.55 -2.97 -5.12
CA SER A 185 26.64 -3.54 -6.46
C SER A 185 27.13 -2.56 -7.53
N GLY A 186 27.34 -1.29 -7.18
CA GLY A 186 27.86 -0.25 -8.08
C GLY A 186 26.80 0.67 -8.65
N ALA A 187 25.63 0.81 -8.02
CA ALA A 187 24.70 1.85 -8.42
C ALA A 187 25.31 3.24 -8.20
N GLU A 188 25.08 4.16 -9.13
CA GLU A 188 25.56 5.55 -9.10
C GLU A 188 24.47 6.51 -8.63
N ALA A 189 23.21 6.15 -8.85
CA ALA A 189 22.04 6.91 -8.42
C ALA A 189 20.91 5.97 -8.07
N VAL A 190 20.24 6.19 -6.93
CA VAL A 190 19.09 5.38 -6.52
C VAL A 190 17.92 6.28 -6.18
N SER A 191 16.70 5.89 -6.56
CA SER A 191 15.46 6.49 -6.07
C SER A 191 14.42 5.46 -5.68
N ILE A 192 13.52 5.82 -4.77
CA ILE A 192 12.34 5.03 -4.45
C ILE A 192 11.10 5.85 -4.78
N ASN A 193 10.22 5.32 -5.64
CA ASN A 193 9.03 5.99 -6.15
C ASN A 193 9.33 7.41 -6.68
N GLY A 194 10.44 7.55 -7.39
CA GLY A 194 10.92 8.82 -7.93
C GLY A 194 11.45 9.82 -6.89
N ASN A 195 11.73 9.40 -5.66
CA ASN A 195 12.45 10.24 -4.69
C ASN A 195 13.94 9.86 -4.65
N ARG A 196 14.82 10.76 -5.12
CA ARG A 196 16.27 10.55 -5.17
C ARG A 196 16.83 10.37 -3.76
N LEU A 197 17.53 9.26 -3.55
CA LEU A 197 18.26 9.01 -2.32
C LEU A 197 19.65 9.64 -2.38
N THR A 198 20.08 10.14 -1.23
CA THR A 198 21.40 10.73 -1.00
C THR A 198 22.00 10.14 0.28
N SER A 199 23.22 10.54 0.61
CA SER A 199 23.90 10.11 1.85
C SER A 199 23.18 10.51 3.14
N VAL A 200 22.27 11.48 3.08
CA VAL A 200 21.47 11.95 4.23
C VAL A 200 20.01 11.52 4.16
N SER A 201 19.63 10.76 3.13
CA SER A 201 18.25 10.30 2.98
C SER A 201 17.88 9.27 4.03
N ALA A 202 16.66 9.38 4.55
CA ALA A 202 16.16 8.50 5.62
C ALA A 202 14.95 7.70 5.15
N ILE A 203 15.08 6.37 5.18
CA ILE A 203 13.99 5.41 4.95
C ILE A 203 13.51 4.90 6.30
N ARG A 204 12.27 5.16 6.69
CA ARG A 204 11.75 4.73 8.01
C ARG A 204 10.23 4.60 8.03
N PHE A 205 9.71 4.08 9.12
CA PHE A 205 8.28 4.19 9.42
C PHE A 205 7.94 5.52 10.10
N ALA A 206 6.73 6.01 9.82
CA ALA A 206 6.02 7.03 10.57
C ALA A 206 4.60 6.51 10.85
N GLY A 207 4.41 5.93 12.04
CA GLY A 207 3.24 5.08 12.31
C GLY A 207 3.29 3.83 11.43
N SER A 208 2.23 3.55 10.68
CA SER A 208 2.17 2.45 9.71
C SER A 208 2.65 2.85 8.30
N ALA A 209 2.96 4.13 8.06
CA ALA A 209 3.38 4.60 6.74
C ALA A 209 4.89 4.47 6.58
N LEU A 210 5.33 3.83 5.50
CA LEU A 210 6.72 3.85 5.07
C LEU A 210 7.02 5.21 4.40
N ILE A 211 8.05 5.90 4.86
CA ILE A 211 8.42 7.24 4.39
C ILE A 211 9.89 7.27 3.93
N VAL A 212 10.15 8.13 2.95
CA VAL A 212 11.50 8.54 2.52
C VAL A 212 11.57 10.05 2.58
N ASP A 213 12.50 10.61 3.36
CA ASP A 213 12.70 12.06 3.51
C ASP A 213 11.38 12.80 3.81
N TYR A 214 10.61 12.25 4.74
CA TYR A 214 9.29 12.75 5.17
C TYR A 214 8.17 12.64 4.13
N ARG A 215 8.43 12.01 2.98
CA ARG A 215 7.41 11.71 1.97
C ARG A 215 6.90 10.27 2.14
N PRO A 216 5.59 10.06 2.38
CA PRO A 216 5.02 8.72 2.41
C PRO A 216 5.06 8.06 1.04
N LEU A 217 5.45 6.79 1.05
CA LEU A 217 5.48 5.95 -0.13
C LEU A 217 4.17 5.17 -0.25
N ALA A 218 3.70 4.98 -1.48
CA ALA A 218 2.67 4.00 -1.79
C ALA A 218 3.33 2.78 -2.42
N ARG A 219 2.77 1.61 -2.10
CA ARG A 219 3.02 0.37 -2.82
C ARG A 219 2.37 0.40 -4.22
N PRO A 220 2.94 -0.28 -5.22
CA PRO A 220 4.23 -0.99 -5.16
C PRO A 220 5.42 -0.02 -5.04
N TYR A 221 6.48 -0.47 -4.37
CA TYR A 221 7.71 0.29 -4.15
C TYR A 221 8.65 0.08 -5.33
N VAL A 222 8.81 1.11 -6.15
CA VAL A 222 9.66 1.09 -7.35
C VAL A 222 11.01 1.68 -6.99
N VAL A 223 12.04 0.84 -6.94
CA VAL A 223 13.43 1.23 -6.71
C VAL A 223 14.14 1.32 -8.06
N THR A 224 14.51 2.53 -8.48
CA THR A 224 15.25 2.76 -9.72
C THR A 224 16.71 3.02 -9.37
N ALA A 225 17.63 2.25 -9.94
CA ALA A 225 19.07 2.37 -9.76
C ALA A 225 19.76 2.55 -11.11
N LEU A 226 20.56 3.60 -11.27
CA LEU A 226 21.45 3.78 -12.42
C LEU A 226 22.79 3.13 -12.13
N GLY A 227 23.44 2.60 -13.16
CA GLY A 227 24.80 2.08 -13.10
C GLY A 227 25.15 1.31 -14.36
N ASP A 228 26.33 0.68 -14.36
CA ASP A 228 26.81 -0.08 -15.52
C ASP A 228 25.83 -1.22 -15.88
N PRO A 229 25.22 -1.22 -17.08
CA PRO A 229 24.23 -2.23 -17.48
C PRO A 229 24.81 -3.64 -17.61
N GLN A 230 26.13 -3.78 -17.77
CA GLN A 230 26.81 -5.07 -17.85
C GLN A 230 27.15 -5.63 -16.47
N GLU A 231 27.41 -4.76 -15.49
CA GLU A 231 27.84 -5.19 -14.15
C GLU A 231 26.73 -5.14 -13.10
N LEU A 232 25.94 -4.06 -13.06
CA LEU A 232 24.99 -3.79 -11.97
C LEU A 232 23.93 -4.90 -11.81
N PRO A 233 23.22 -5.36 -12.87
CA PRO A 233 22.19 -6.37 -12.71
C PRO A 233 22.74 -7.71 -12.18
N GLY A 234 23.87 -8.16 -12.73
CA GLY A 234 24.53 -9.39 -12.31
C GLY A 234 25.07 -9.30 -10.88
N ARG A 235 25.79 -8.22 -10.55
CA ARG A 235 26.31 -7.99 -9.19
C ARG A 235 25.21 -7.88 -8.14
N PHE A 236 24.06 -7.32 -8.49
CA PHE A 236 22.92 -7.26 -7.57
C PHE A 236 22.28 -8.64 -7.39
N ALA A 237 22.00 -9.35 -8.49
CA ALA A 237 21.36 -10.66 -8.48
C ALA A 237 22.20 -11.72 -7.74
N ASP A 238 23.50 -11.77 -8.01
CA ASP A 238 24.43 -12.73 -7.40
C ASP A 238 24.90 -12.30 -6.00
N GLY A 239 24.66 -11.04 -5.65
CA GLY A 239 25.08 -10.43 -4.39
C GLY A 239 24.12 -10.67 -3.23
N VAL A 240 24.37 -9.91 -2.15
CA VAL A 240 23.53 -9.93 -0.95
C VAL A 240 22.12 -9.39 -1.22
N GLY A 241 21.96 -8.46 -2.17
CA GLY A 241 20.68 -7.86 -2.53
C GLY A 241 19.73 -8.87 -3.17
N GLY A 242 20.16 -9.55 -4.24
CA GLY A 242 19.37 -10.58 -4.91
C GLY A 242 19.03 -11.75 -4.01
N SER A 243 19.99 -12.20 -3.19
CA SER A 243 19.77 -13.25 -2.18
C SER A 243 18.70 -12.83 -1.16
N TYR A 244 18.73 -11.58 -0.70
CA TYR A 244 17.73 -11.04 0.24
C TYR A 244 16.34 -10.94 -0.37
N VAL A 245 16.23 -10.39 -1.58
CA VAL A 245 14.96 -10.29 -2.32
C VAL A 245 14.37 -11.67 -2.59
N SER A 246 15.20 -12.65 -2.97
CA SER A 246 14.78 -14.03 -3.16
C SER A 246 14.27 -14.68 -1.86
N ALA A 247 14.92 -14.39 -0.73
CA ALA A 247 14.45 -14.83 0.59
C ALA A 247 13.11 -14.18 0.98
N LEU A 248 12.92 -12.89 0.69
CA LEU A 248 11.64 -12.20 0.91
C LEU A 248 10.51 -12.84 0.10
N HIS A 249 10.76 -13.12 -1.17
CA HIS A 249 9.80 -13.79 -2.04
C HIS A 249 9.49 -15.21 -1.56
N SER A 250 10.52 -16.02 -1.27
CA SER A 250 10.34 -17.44 -0.95
C SER A 250 9.75 -17.70 0.43
N ASN A 251 10.10 -16.87 1.42
CA ASN A 251 9.68 -17.09 2.81
C ASN A 251 8.40 -16.32 3.17
N PHE A 252 8.16 -15.17 2.54
CA PHE A 252 7.08 -14.27 2.92
C PHE A 252 6.10 -13.95 1.77
N GLY A 253 6.35 -14.46 0.57
CA GLY A 253 5.47 -14.24 -0.60
C GLY A 253 5.54 -12.82 -1.17
N ILE A 254 6.54 -12.02 -0.77
CA ILE A 254 6.76 -10.67 -1.29
C ILE A 254 6.97 -10.74 -2.80
N ARG A 255 6.24 -9.92 -3.56
CA ARG A 255 6.40 -9.87 -5.01
C ARG A 255 7.57 -8.96 -5.34
N ALA A 256 8.49 -9.48 -6.15
CA ALA A 256 9.64 -8.74 -6.65
C ALA A 256 9.75 -8.95 -8.15
N ASP A 257 9.82 -7.85 -8.89
CA ASP A 257 10.03 -7.83 -10.33
C ASP A 257 11.23 -6.94 -10.66
N THR A 258 12.05 -7.37 -11.61
CA THR A 258 13.35 -6.78 -11.90
C THR A 258 13.43 -6.54 -13.40
N GLU A 259 13.52 -5.28 -13.80
CA GLU A 259 13.59 -4.85 -15.20
C GLU A 259 14.88 -4.05 -15.44
N VAL A 260 15.64 -4.43 -16.46
CA VAL A 260 16.85 -3.70 -16.90
C VAL A 260 16.46 -2.81 -18.07
N SER A 261 16.93 -1.56 -18.06
CA SER A 261 16.68 -0.59 -19.13
C SER A 261 17.92 0.26 -19.37
N ASP A 262 18.14 0.62 -20.65
CA ASP A 262 19.24 1.48 -21.07
C ASP A 262 18.96 2.97 -20.85
N ASP A 263 17.69 3.33 -20.62
CA ASP A 263 17.23 4.71 -20.44
C ASP A 263 16.31 4.80 -19.22
N LEU A 264 16.92 5.03 -18.07
CA LEU A 264 16.25 5.29 -16.81
C LEU A 264 16.60 6.69 -16.33
N ARG A 265 15.62 7.36 -15.72
CA ARG A 265 15.80 8.70 -15.16
C ARG A 265 15.62 8.67 -13.65
N VAL A 266 16.62 9.20 -12.95
CA VAL A 266 16.56 9.46 -11.52
C VAL A 266 16.54 10.97 -11.30
N PRO A 267 15.55 11.53 -10.60
CA PRO A 267 15.43 12.98 -10.45
C PRO A 267 16.51 13.58 -9.55
N ALA A 268 16.55 14.91 -9.50
CA ALA A 268 17.34 15.63 -8.49
C ALA A 268 16.74 15.45 -7.09
N ALA A 269 17.62 15.36 -6.09
CA ALA A 269 17.27 15.40 -4.69
C ALA A 269 16.80 16.81 -4.29
N VAL A 270 15.74 16.84 -3.48
CA VAL A 270 15.23 18.08 -2.90
C VAL A 270 15.71 18.18 -1.46
N GLY A 271 16.14 19.37 -1.03
CA GLY A 271 16.54 19.61 0.35
C GLY A 271 18.02 19.33 0.66
N LEU A 272 18.91 19.53 -0.32
CA LEU A 272 20.38 19.47 -0.16
C LEU A 272 20.94 20.67 0.64
N THR A 273 20.36 20.97 1.80
CA THR A 273 20.73 22.12 2.63
C THR A 273 21.53 21.68 3.84
N THR A 274 22.61 22.36 4.14
CA THR A 274 23.30 22.24 5.42
C THR A 274 22.60 23.12 6.46
N ARG A 275 22.44 22.63 7.70
CA ARG A 275 21.82 23.41 8.79
C ARG A 275 22.82 24.28 9.55
N TYR A 276 24.04 23.78 9.71
CA TYR A 276 25.07 24.40 10.54
C TYR A 276 26.39 24.58 9.80
N ALA A 277 26.71 23.67 8.88
CA ALA A 277 27.94 23.75 8.10
C ALA A 277 27.82 24.84 7.03
N THR A 278 28.82 25.70 6.96
CA THR A 278 29.01 26.66 5.88
C THR A 278 30.23 26.24 5.06
N PRO A 279 30.19 26.42 3.72
CA PRO A 279 31.39 26.23 2.92
C PRO A 279 32.48 27.18 3.43
N LEU A 280 33.71 26.67 3.52
CA LEU A 280 34.87 27.50 3.83
C LEU A 280 35.10 28.45 2.65
N ASP A 281 35.11 29.75 2.90
CA ASP A 281 35.52 30.71 1.89
C ASP A 281 37.02 30.52 1.64
N THR A 282 37.36 29.97 0.47
CA THR A 282 38.75 29.74 0.07
C THR A 282 39.42 31.02 -0.44
N GLY A 283 38.76 32.18 -0.37
CA GLY A 283 39.31 33.47 -0.80
C GLY A 283 39.46 33.63 -2.31
N VAL A 284 38.90 32.71 -3.09
CA VAL A 284 38.84 32.78 -4.55
C VAL A 284 37.48 33.35 -4.93
N SER A 285 37.28 34.64 -4.68
CA SER A 285 36.15 35.36 -5.26
C SER A 285 36.41 35.49 -6.77
N PRO A 286 35.48 35.10 -7.66
CA PRO A 286 35.53 35.60 -9.02
C PRO A 286 35.41 37.12 -8.91
N THR A 287 36.37 37.85 -9.46
CA THR A 287 36.30 39.31 -9.58
C THR A 287 35.02 39.66 -10.34
N SER A 288 33.93 39.95 -9.63
CA SER A 288 32.80 40.66 -10.19
C SER A 288 33.35 41.97 -10.73
N GLY A 289 33.31 42.11 -12.06
CA GLY A 289 33.67 43.34 -12.75
C GLY A 289 32.96 44.51 -12.09
N ALA A 290 33.71 45.58 -11.85
CA ALA A 290 33.25 46.82 -11.27
C ALA A 290 31.96 47.29 -11.97
N THR A 291 30.84 47.22 -11.24
CA THR A 291 29.70 48.08 -11.53
C THR A 291 30.18 49.50 -11.24
N SER A 292 30.43 50.27 -12.29
CA SER A 292 30.66 51.71 -12.17
C SER A 292 29.47 52.34 -11.47
N ASP A 293 29.72 52.94 -10.31
CA ASP A 293 28.79 53.86 -9.65
C ASP A 293 28.32 54.93 -10.67
N PRO A 294 27.03 55.30 -10.70
CA PRO A 294 26.62 56.47 -11.42
C PRO A 294 27.15 57.69 -10.66
N GLU A 295 28.10 58.37 -11.29
CA GLU A 295 28.63 59.66 -10.87
C GLU A 295 27.46 60.65 -10.72
N ASP A 296 27.24 61.09 -9.49
CA ASP A 296 26.27 62.14 -9.12
C ASP A 296 26.80 63.49 -9.65
N PRO A 297 26.15 64.14 -10.63
CA PRO A 297 26.59 65.46 -11.07
C PRO A 297 26.09 66.48 -10.05
N SER A 298 27.00 66.89 -9.17
CA SER A 298 26.80 68.00 -8.25
C SER A 298 26.67 69.33 -9.01
N SER A 299 25.54 70.04 -8.84
CA SER A 299 25.37 71.52 -8.76
C SER A 299 23.90 71.93 -8.88
#